data_AF-A0A175Y771-F1
#
_entry.id   AF-A0A175Y771-F1
#
_cell.length_a   1.000
_cell.length_b   1.000
_cell.length_c   1.000
_cell.angle_alpha   90.00
_cell.angle_beta   90.00
_cell.angle_gamma   90.00
#
_symmetry.space_group_name_H-M   'P 1'
#
loop_
_entity.id
_entity.type
_entity.pdbx_description
1 polymer ?
#
loop_
_entity_poly.entity_id
_entity_poly.type
_entity_poly.pdbx_seq_one_letter_code
_entity_poly.pdbx_strand_id
1 'polypeptide(L)'
;MNGFQITVVVFALIVIAVSVWSIIAVVRSPDFRWKPLWVAGCLIGFVGLGIDWTHPNDLLFLFGFTAPVVIVFKVLTTGQVIVKTGFPIVSAVALAKAHWRIPSIDGPGR
;
A
#
# COMPACT_ATOMS: atom_id res chain seq x y z
N MET A 1 -22.49 4.32 -7.91
CA MET A 1 -21.34 4.53 -7.01
C MET A 1 -21.38 5.95 -6.48
N ASN A 2 -21.29 6.14 -5.16
CA ASN A 2 -21.15 7.46 -4.54
C ASN A 2 -19.71 7.99 -4.72
N GLY A 3 -19.50 9.30 -4.58
CA GLY A 3 -18.19 9.96 -4.63
C GLY A 3 -17.16 9.37 -3.67
N PHE A 4 -17.58 8.92 -2.48
CA PHE A 4 -16.67 8.22 -1.54
C PHE A 4 -16.20 6.88 -2.07
N GLN A 5 -17.06 6.09 -2.72
CA GLN A 5 -16.65 4.83 -3.36
C GLN A 5 -15.67 5.10 -4.51
N ILE A 6 -15.93 6.12 -5.34
CA ILE A 6 -15.01 6.53 -6.41
C ILE A 6 -13.65 6.90 -5.83
N THR A 7 -13.63 7.69 -4.76
CA THR A 7 -12.39 8.13 -4.09
C THR A 7 -11.59 6.95 -3.58
N VAL A 8 -12.22 5.98 -2.90
CA VAL A 8 -11.55 4.77 -2.40
C VAL A 8 -11.02 3.92 -3.55
N VAL A 9 -11.78 3.76 -4.63
CA VAL A 9 -11.34 3.00 -5.82
C VAL A 9 -10.12 3.64 -6.47
N VAL A 10 -10.17 4.95 -6.72
CA VAL A 10 -9.05 5.68 -7.33
C VAL A 10 -7.82 5.60 -6.43
N PHE A 11 -7.99 5.79 -5.12
CA PHE A 11 -6.90 5.66 -4.16
C PHE A 11 -6.33 4.22 -4.13
N ALA A 12 -7.18 3.19 -4.15
CA ALA A 12 -6.77 1.79 -4.22
C ALA A 12 -5.96 1.49 -5.49
N LEU A 13 -6.39 1.99 -6.65
CA LEU A 13 -5.67 1.82 -7.91
C LEU A 13 -4.29 2.47 -7.86
N ILE A 14 -4.17 3.69 -7.31
CA ILE A 14 -2.89 4.37 -7.12
C ILE A 14 -1.98 3.56 -6.20
N VAL A 15 -2.50 3.10 -5.06
CA VAL A 15 -1.75 2.30 -4.08
C VAL A 15 -1.25 0.99 -4.67
N ILE A 16 -2.08 0.30 -5.44
CA ILE A 16 -1.69 -0.94 -6.15
C ILE A 16 -0.61 -0.63 -7.18
N ALA A 17 -0.78 0.42 -8.00
CA ALA A 17 0.19 0.80 -9.02
C ALA A 17 1.56 1.13 -8.40
N VAL A 18 1.58 1.90 -7.31
CA VAL A 18 2.80 2.23 -6.56
C VAL A 18 3.45 0.96 -5.99
N SER A 19 2.66 0.05 -5.42
CA SER A 19 3.17 -1.22 -4.88
C SER A 19 3.80 -2.08 -5.97
N VAL A 20 3.09 -2.30 -7.08
CA VAL A 20 3.58 -3.11 -8.21
C VAL A 20 4.84 -2.49 -8.82
N TRP A 21 4.85 -1.18 -9.08
CA TRP A 21 6.02 -0.49 -9.62
C TRP A 21 7.20 -0.64 -8.67
N SER A 22 7.01 -0.42 -7.37
CA SER A 22 8.09 -0.53 -6.38
C SER A 22 8.67 -1.94 -6.33
N ILE A 23 7.84 -2.98 -6.40
CA ILE A 23 8.29 -4.37 -6.45
C ILE A 23 9.13 -4.61 -7.71
N ILE A 24 8.68 -4.12 -8.87
CA ILE A 24 9.45 -4.22 -10.12
C ILE A 24 10.81 -3.52 -9.99
N ALA A 25 10.84 -2.32 -9.40
CA ALA A 25 12.06 -1.55 -9.18
C ALA A 25 13.04 -2.28 -8.25
N VAL A 26 12.55 -2.84 -7.13
CA VAL A 26 13.34 -3.61 -6.17
C VAL A 26 13.91 -4.88 -6.80
N VAL A 27 13.09 -5.62 -7.55
CA VAL A 27 13.51 -6.88 -8.17
C VAL A 27 14.58 -6.63 -9.23
N ARG A 28 14.42 -5.58 -10.05
CA ARG A 28 15.35 -5.25 -11.15
C ARG A 28 16.63 -4.54 -10.70
N SER A 29 16.62 -3.84 -9.57
CA SER A 29 17.81 -3.13 -9.08
C SER A 29 18.77 -4.07 -8.33
N PRO A 30 20.09 -3.95 -8.55
CA PRO A 30 21.10 -4.65 -7.77
C PRO A 30 21.34 -4.02 -6.37
N ASP A 31 20.89 -2.79 -6.14
CA ASP A 31 21.21 -1.98 -4.95
C ASP A 31 20.38 -2.34 -3.71
N PHE A 32 19.38 -3.20 -3.87
CA PHE A 32 18.53 -3.67 -2.78
C PHE A 32 19.10 -4.93 -2.15
N ARG A 33 19.79 -4.75 -1.02
CA ARG A 33 20.08 -5.85 -0.09
C ARG A 33 18.77 -6.34 0.51
N TRP A 34 18.63 -7.66 0.70
CA TRP A 34 17.42 -8.28 1.26
C TRP A 34 16.13 -8.00 0.46
N LYS A 35 16.17 -8.20 -0.86
CA LYS A 35 15.01 -8.02 -1.76
C LYS A 35 13.68 -8.61 -1.23
N PRO A 36 13.63 -9.81 -0.61
CA PRO A 36 12.38 -10.34 -0.09
C PRO A 36 11.72 -9.44 0.98
N LEU A 37 12.53 -8.80 1.84
CA LEU A 37 12.01 -7.91 2.89
C LEU A 37 11.43 -6.63 2.28
N TRP A 38 12.09 -6.08 1.27
CA TRP A 38 11.59 -4.92 0.52
C TRP A 38 10.27 -5.25 -0.19
N VAL A 39 10.20 -6.38 -0.88
CA VAL A 39 8.97 -6.83 -1.56
C VAL A 39 7.84 -7.05 -0.56
N ALA A 40 8.10 -7.69 0.59
CA ALA A 40 7.10 -7.87 1.64
C ALA A 40 6.63 -6.52 2.19
N GLY A 41 7.55 -5.59 2.45
CA GLY A 41 7.21 -4.24 2.91
C GLY A 41 6.37 -3.46 1.90
N CYS A 42 6.59 -3.63 0.59
CA CYS A 42 5.79 -3.00 -0.46
C CYS A 42 4.31 -3.41 -0.43
N LEU A 43 3.98 -4.54 0.20
CA LEU A 43 2.62 -5.05 0.35
C LEU A 43 1.94 -4.56 1.64
N ILE A 44 2.64 -3.80 2.48
CA ILE A 44 2.14 -3.32 3.77
C ILE A 44 1.78 -1.83 3.65
N GLY A 45 0.51 -1.52 3.81
CA GLY A 45 -0.01 -0.16 3.98
C GLY A 45 0.01 0.28 5.45
N PHE A 46 0.17 1.58 5.71
CA PHE A 46 0.19 2.14 7.08
C PHE A 46 -0.88 3.20 7.34
N VAL A 47 -1.18 4.05 6.36
CA VAL A 47 -2.18 5.13 6.49
C VAL A 47 -3.06 5.12 5.27
N GLY A 48 -4.38 5.22 5.41
CA GLY A 48 -5.22 5.35 4.24
C GLY A 48 -6.70 5.46 4.52
N LEU A 49 -7.51 4.86 3.66
CA LEU A 49 -8.95 5.09 3.61
C LEU A 49 -9.71 3.79 3.83
N GLY A 50 -10.79 3.89 4.59
CA GLY A 50 -11.76 2.83 4.82
C GLY A 50 -13.17 3.29 4.45
N ILE A 51 -13.97 2.36 3.93
CA ILE A 51 -15.40 2.61 3.65
C ILE A 51 -16.21 1.34 3.92
N ASP A 52 -17.41 1.52 4.47
CA ASP A 52 -18.46 0.50 4.36
C ASP A 52 -19.07 0.58 2.96
N TRP A 53 -18.76 -0.41 2.14
CA TRP A 53 -19.24 -0.50 0.77
C TRP A 53 -20.74 -0.74 0.68
N THR A 54 -21.35 -1.33 1.71
CA THR A 54 -22.79 -1.57 1.80
C THR A 54 -23.54 -0.29 2.15
N HIS A 55 -22.96 0.56 3.01
CA HIS A 55 -23.50 1.87 3.39
C HIS A 55 -22.44 2.97 3.20
N PRO A 56 -22.21 3.43 1.96
CA PRO A 56 -21.10 4.31 1.60
C PRO A 56 -21.38 5.78 1.95
N ASN A 57 -21.84 6.03 3.17
CA ASN A 57 -22.19 7.35 3.67
C ASN A 57 -21.00 8.03 4.34
N ASP A 58 -20.03 7.26 4.83
CA ASP A 58 -18.86 7.76 5.54
C ASP A 58 -17.56 7.23 4.95
N LEU A 59 -16.58 8.13 4.83
CA LEU A 59 -15.21 7.79 4.51
C LEU A 59 -14.38 7.92 5.78
N LEU A 60 -13.77 6.81 6.20
CA LEU A 60 -12.94 6.77 7.40
C LEU A 60 -11.47 6.90 7.03
N PHE A 61 -10.76 7.75 7.76
CA PHE A 61 -9.31 7.75 7.70
C PHE A 61 -8.77 6.69 8.66
N LEU A 62 -7.93 5.80 8.15
CA LEU A 62 -7.41 4.65 8.89
C LEU A 62 -5.92 4.85 9.17
N PHE A 63 -5.53 4.60 10.41
CA PHE A 63 -4.14 4.51 10.84
C PHE A 63 -3.86 3.08 11.33
N GLY A 64 -2.76 2.49 10.87
CA GLY A 64 -2.32 1.15 11.28
C GLY A 64 -1.88 0.28 10.10
N PHE A 65 -1.33 -0.89 10.42
CA PHE A 65 -0.81 -1.79 9.41
C PHE A 65 -1.94 -2.53 8.67
N THR A 66 -1.86 -2.54 7.34
CA THR A 66 -2.79 -3.24 6.46
C THR A 66 -1.98 -4.09 5.48
N ALA A 67 -2.17 -5.40 5.49
CA ALA A 67 -1.50 -6.32 4.58
C ALA A 67 -2.51 -7.35 4.06
N PRO A 68 -2.75 -7.43 2.73
CA PRO A 68 -2.19 -6.61 1.64
C PRO A 68 -2.63 -5.13 1.66
N VAL A 69 -2.00 -4.27 0.85
CA VAL A 69 -2.29 -2.81 0.78
C VAL A 69 -3.75 -2.43 0.51
N VAL A 70 -4.53 -3.34 -0.09
CA VAL A 70 -5.97 -3.23 -0.27
C VAL A 70 -6.61 -4.50 0.25
N ILE A 71 -7.52 -4.37 1.21
CA ILE A 71 -8.28 -5.49 1.78
C ILE A 71 -9.76 -5.22 1.56
N VAL A 72 -10.44 -6.22 1.02
CA VAL A 72 -11.90 -6.24 0.89
C VAL A 72 -12.39 -7.47 1.65
N PHE A 73 -13.25 -7.27 2.65
CA PHE A 73 -13.82 -8.37 3.42
C PHE A 73 -15.27 -8.11 3.77
N LYS A 74 -16.03 -9.20 3.92
CA LYS A 74 -17.41 -9.17 4.38
C LYS A 74 -17.45 -9.52 5.86
N VAL A 75 -18.09 -8.69 6.67
CA VAL A 75 -18.36 -8.96 8.07
C VAL A 75 -19.53 -9.95 8.13
N LEU A 76 -19.28 -11.18 8.59
CA LEU A 76 -20.29 -12.24 8.58
C LEU A 76 -21.49 -11.96 9.48
N THR A 77 -21.28 -11.23 10.59
CA THR A 77 -22.32 -10.92 11.57
C THR A 77 -23.26 -9.80 11.13
N THR A 78 -22.74 -8.74 10.50
CA THR A 78 -23.54 -7.57 10.06
C THR A 78 -23.85 -7.58 8.56
N GLY A 79 -23.21 -8.45 7.78
CA GLY A 79 -23.35 -8.51 6.33
C GLY A 79 -22.62 -7.40 5.55
N GLN A 80 -22.03 -6.43 6.25
CA GLN A 80 -21.35 -5.28 5.66
C GLN A 80 -20.09 -5.69 4.89
N VAL A 81 -19.84 -5.04 3.76
CA VAL A 81 -18.60 -5.21 2.99
C VAL A 81 -17.70 -4.02 3.29
N ILE A 82 -16.56 -4.27 3.92
CA ILE A 82 -15.60 -3.23 4.27
C ILE A 82 -14.46 -3.27 3.27
N VAL A 83 -14.12 -2.09 2.74
CA VAL A 83 -12.93 -1.88 1.92
C VAL A 83 -11.95 -1.02 2.69
N LYS A 84 -10.72 -1.49 2.84
CA LYS A 84 -9.61 -0.76 3.44
C LYS A 84 -8.47 -0.67 2.45
N THR A 85 -7.94 0.53 2.27
CA THR A 85 -6.77 0.79 1.44
C THR A 85 -5.75 1.53 2.28
N GLY A 86 -4.55 0.99 2.41
CA GLY A 86 -3.43 1.61 3.12
C GLY A 86 -2.32 2.02 2.16
N PHE A 87 -1.83 3.24 2.29
CA PHE A 87 -0.67 3.75 1.56
C PHE A 87 0.59 2.99 1.97
N PRO A 88 1.33 2.41 1.01
CA PRO A 88 2.50 1.59 1.27
C PRO A 88 3.76 2.45 1.36
N ILE A 89 4.10 2.84 2.59
CA ILE A 89 5.26 3.72 2.84
C ILE A 89 6.55 3.09 2.32
N VAL A 90 6.73 1.78 2.52
CA VAL A 90 7.94 1.07 2.04
C VAL A 90 8.04 1.11 0.52
N SER A 91 6.91 1.01 -0.21
CA SER A 91 6.91 1.14 -1.67
C SER A 91 7.38 2.52 -2.12
N ALA A 92 6.93 3.58 -1.45
CA ALA A 92 7.38 4.95 -1.75
C ALA A 92 8.89 5.11 -1.50
N VAL A 93 9.39 4.59 -0.37
CA VAL A 93 10.82 4.61 -0.04
C VAL A 93 11.63 3.80 -1.05
N ALA A 94 11.14 2.62 -1.46
CA ALA A 94 11.81 1.78 -2.44
C ALA A 94 11.90 2.47 -3.81
N LEU A 95 10.84 3.13 -4.27
CA LEU A 95 10.87 3.91 -5.51
C LEU A 95 11.84 5.09 -5.42
N ALA A 96 11.82 5.84 -4.32
CA ALA A 96 12.75 6.95 -4.11
C ALA A 96 14.21 6.46 -4.11
N LYS A 97 14.51 5.35 -3.43
CA LYS A 97 15.85 4.74 -3.43
C LYS A 97 16.28 4.30 -4.84
N ALA A 98 15.39 3.65 -5.58
CA ALA A 98 15.68 3.16 -6.93
C ALA A 98 15.91 4.30 -7.95
N HIS A 99 15.19 5.42 -7.84
CA HIS A 99 15.26 6.51 -8.82
C HIS A 99 16.25 7.62 -8.46
N TRP A 100 16.45 7.92 -7.17
CA TRP A 100 17.26 9.06 -6.73
C TRP A 100 18.63 8.68 -6.18
N ARG A 101 19.04 7.40 -6.26
CA ARG A 101 20.32 6.90 -5.72
C ARG A 101 20.58 7.40 -4.28
N ILE A 102 19.56 7.33 -3.43
CA ILE A 102 19.69 7.70 -2.02
C ILE A 102 20.76 6.76 -1.42
N PRO A 103 21.83 7.28 -0.79
CA PRO A 103 22.90 6.46 -0.23
C PRO A 103 22.33 5.42 0.75
N SER A 104 22.91 4.22 0.74
CA SER A 104 22.42 3.10 1.53
C SER A 104 22.45 3.46 3.03
N ILE A 105 21.28 3.39 3.68
CA ILE A 105 21.19 3.35 5.16
C ILE A 105 21.77 2.01 5.68
N ASP A 106 21.84 1.02 4.79
CA ASP A 106 22.60 -0.20 4.98
C ASP A 106 24.08 0.21 5.07
N GLY A 107 24.65 0.22 6.28
CA GLY A 107 26.00 0.71 6.59
C GLY A 107 27.12 0.21 5.66
N PRO A 108 28.34 0.76 5.79
CA PRO A 108 29.38 0.74 4.76
C PRO A 108 29.57 -0.66 4.17
N GLY A 109 29.40 -0.73 2.85
CA GLY A 109 29.62 -1.93 2.06
C GLY A 109 31.05 -2.45 2.29
N ARG A 110 31.14 -3.75 2.58
CA ARG A 110 32.37 -4.52 2.33
C ARG A 110 32.46 -4.82 0.85
#